data_AF-A0A6V7Y3Y9-F1
#
_entry.id   AF-A0A6V7Y3Y9-F1
#
_cell.length_a   1.000
_cell.length_b   1.000
_cell.length_c   1.000
_cell.angle_alpha   90.00
_cell.angle_beta   90.00
_cell.angle_gamma   90.00
#
_symmetry.space_group_name_H-M   'P 1'
#
loop_
_entity.id
_entity.type
_entity.pdbx_description
1 polymer ?
#
loop_
_entity_poly.entity_id
_entity_poly.type
_entity_poly.pdbx_seq_one_letter_code
_entity_poly.pdbx_strand_id
1 'polypeptide(L)'
;MQYRDGEKGKIHDVNFIGVKVNCPGCINNGPNPDCSVCGEHRTLTFSTRPFQNTPVDLQNVTEYPLEEFVSWIIDSSVTDTVAFSHFGGRFDMVLVFKELFLRGLTPDMIKKGNKLYEMKVKVGKKNWVIFRDTFNLMPMSLASLVPAFALSVEDKPFFPHMVNRPENYGKEISRSRMTIWLMV
;
A
#
# COMPACT_ATOMS: atom_id res chain seq x y z
N MET A 1 17.90 36.68 -0.56
CA MET A 1 18.22 35.30 -0.15
C MET A 1 18.09 34.44 -1.40
N GLN A 2 19.21 34.09 -2.02
CA GLN A 2 19.25 33.37 -3.29
C GLN A 2 18.92 31.89 -3.05
N TYR A 3 17.88 31.38 -3.72
CA TYR A 3 17.61 29.95 -3.78
C TYR A 3 18.75 29.29 -4.56
N ARG A 4 19.51 28.42 -3.89
CA ARG A 4 20.41 27.49 -4.59
C ARG A 4 19.54 26.48 -5.32
N ASP A 5 19.71 26.37 -6.63
CA ASP A 5 19.31 25.20 -7.42
C ASP A 5 20.04 23.97 -6.86
N GLY A 6 19.45 23.36 -5.84
CA GLY A 6 19.82 22.03 -5.39
C GLY A 6 19.30 21.04 -6.42
N GLU A 7 20.15 20.10 -6.82
CA GLU A 7 19.77 18.90 -7.58
C GLU A 7 18.37 18.45 -7.18
N LYS A 8 17.42 18.46 -8.12
CA LYS A 8 16.05 18.00 -7.88
C LYS A 8 16.15 16.60 -7.25
N GLY A 9 15.97 16.52 -5.94
CA GLY A 9 15.96 15.25 -5.22
C GLY A 9 15.00 14.33 -5.96
N LYS A 10 15.44 13.11 -6.28
CA LYS A 10 14.63 12.15 -7.03
C LYS A 10 13.25 12.06 -6.38
N ILE A 11 12.25 12.59 -7.07
CA ILE A 11 10.87 12.53 -6.63
C ILE A 11 10.48 11.05 -6.74
N HIS A 12 10.08 10.45 -5.61
CA HIS A 12 9.54 9.09 -5.63
C HIS A 12 8.24 9.10 -6.41
N ASP A 13 8.18 8.25 -7.43
CA ASP A 13 7.00 8.04 -8.24
C ASP A 13 6.48 6.61 -8.00
N VAL A 14 5.18 6.50 -7.73
CA VAL A 14 4.55 5.25 -7.32
C VAL A 14 4.08 4.51 -8.55
N ASN A 15 4.80 3.45 -8.89
CA ASN A 15 4.52 2.66 -10.10
C ASN A 15 3.72 1.38 -9.84
N PHE A 16 3.55 0.98 -8.57
CA PHE A 16 2.90 -0.24 -8.13
C PHE A 16 2.41 -0.11 -6.69
N ILE A 17 1.16 -0.54 -6.43
CA ILE A 17 0.54 -0.67 -5.12
C ILE A 17 -0.19 -2.01 -5.08
N GLY A 18 0.05 -2.81 -4.04
CA GLY A 18 -0.70 -4.05 -3.76
C GLY A 18 -1.59 -3.87 -2.53
N VAL A 19 -2.82 -4.38 -2.60
CA VAL A 19 -3.82 -4.26 -1.53
C VAL A 19 -4.48 -5.61 -1.27
N LYS A 20 -4.67 -5.92 0.02
CA LYS A 20 -5.47 -7.06 0.46
C LYS A 20 -6.61 -6.63 1.38
N VAL A 21 -7.85 -6.92 0.98
CA VAL A 21 -9.07 -6.51 1.68
C VAL A 21 -9.65 -7.67 2.48
N ASN A 22 -9.90 -7.45 3.77
CA ASN A 22 -10.57 -8.42 4.64
C ASN A 22 -11.42 -7.71 5.69
N CYS A 23 -12.53 -8.35 6.09
CA CYS A 23 -13.35 -7.94 7.22
C CYS A 23 -13.38 -9.05 8.29
N PRO A 24 -13.69 -8.75 9.55
CA PRO A 24 -13.73 -9.76 10.62
C PRO A 24 -14.63 -10.96 10.29
N GLY A 25 -15.78 -10.70 9.65
CA GLY A 25 -16.73 -11.75 9.25
C GLY A 25 -16.13 -12.74 8.26
N CYS A 26 -15.39 -12.26 7.25
CA CYS A 26 -14.75 -13.13 6.27
C CYS A 26 -13.47 -13.79 6.78
N ILE A 27 -12.79 -13.18 7.75
CA ILE A 27 -11.64 -13.81 8.42
C ILE A 27 -12.11 -15.03 9.22
N ASN A 28 -13.24 -14.92 9.92
CA ASN A 28 -13.75 -15.99 10.78
C ASN A 28 -14.52 -17.08 10.02
N ASN A 29 -15.32 -16.69 9.02
CA ASN A 29 -16.23 -17.61 8.33
C ASN A 29 -15.75 -18.04 6.93
N GLY A 30 -14.59 -17.53 6.49
CA GLY A 30 -14.09 -17.70 5.13
C GLY A 30 -14.58 -16.63 4.16
N PRO A 31 -13.98 -16.55 2.96
CA PRO A 31 -14.32 -15.55 1.96
C PRO A 31 -15.73 -15.75 1.41
N ASN A 32 -16.53 -14.68 1.43
CA ASN A 32 -17.84 -14.59 0.79
C ASN A 32 -17.77 -13.51 -0.32
N PRO A 33 -18.04 -13.86 -1.60
CA PRO A 33 -18.09 -12.89 -2.71
C PRO A 33 -19.20 -11.84 -2.55
N ASP A 34 -20.31 -12.20 -1.91
CA ASP A 34 -21.46 -11.30 -1.68
C ASP A 34 -21.28 -10.42 -0.43
N CYS A 35 -20.07 -10.39 0.14
CA CYS A 35 -19.78 -9.56 1.31
C CYS A 35 -19.83 -8.08 0.95
N SER A 36 -20.74 -7.32 1.57
CA SER A 36 -20.87 -5.88 1.33
C SER A 36 -19.62 -5.05 1.67
N VAL A 37 -18.67 -5.60 2.44
CA VAL A 37 -17.42 -4.94 2.84
C VAL A 37 -16.23 -5.39 1.99
N CYS A 38 -16.07 -6.70 1.77
CA CYS A 38 -14.93 -7.23 1.03
C CYS A 38 -15.17 -7.32 -0.47
N GLY A 39 -16.42 -7.47 -0.89
CA GLY A 39 -16.79 -7.74 -2.28
C GLY A 39 -16.18 -9.01 -2.86
N GLU A 40 -16.22 -9.05 -4.19
CA GLU A 40 -15.65 -10.12 -5.00
C GLU A 40 -14.11 -10.08 -5.01
N HIS A 41 -13.52 -8.90 -5.23
CA HIS A 41 -12.07 -8.72 -5.36
C HIS A 41 -11.41 -8.38 -4.02
N ARG A 42 -10.51 -9.24 -3.55
CA ARG A 42 -9.83 -9.11 -2.25
C ARG A 42 -8.35 -8.82 -2.38
N THR A 43 -7.72 -9.29 -3.45
CA THR A 43 -6.33 -8.99 -3.78
C THR A 43 -6.34 -8.10 -5.03
N LEU A 44 -6.09 -6.81 -4.84
CA LEU A 44 -6.08 -5.82 -5.91
C LEU A 44 -4.70 -5.21 -6.08
N THR A 45 -4.39 -4.77 -7.29
CA THR A 45 -3.19 -3.99 -7.56
C THR A 45 -3.49 -2.76 -8.39
N PHE A 46 -2.76 -1.67 -8.15
CA PHE A 46 -2.73 -0.47 -8.98
C PHE A 46 -1.32 -0.35 -9.54
N SER A 47 -1.16 -0.34 -10.86
CA SER A 47 0.18 -0.40 -11.45
C SER A 47 0.26 0.28 -12.82
N THR A 48 1.43 0.80 -13.14
CA THR A 48 1.69 1.42 -14.46
C THR A 48 1.77 0.43 -15.61
N ARG A 49 1.98 -0.85 -15.30
CA ARG A 49 2.16 -1.92 -16.29
C ARG A 49 1.46 -3.20 -15.82
N PRO A 50 0.84 -3.96 -16.73
CA PRO A 50 0.33 -5.28 -16.38
C PRO A 50 1.49 -6.21 -16.01
N PHE A 51 1.20 -7.21 -15.18
CA PHE A 51 2.14 -8.26 -14.82
C PHE A 51 1.50 -9.64 -14.92
N GLN A 52 2.33 -10.67 -14.97
CA GLN A 52 1.92 -12.07 -15.10
C GLN A 52 2.55 -12.91 -13.99
N ASN A 53 2.06 -14.14 -13.79
CA ASN A 53 2.60 -15.13 -12.85
C ASN A 53 2.43 -14.80 -11.35
N THR A 54 1.57 -13.85 -11.04
CA THR A 54 1.31 -13.30 -9.71
C THR A 54 -0.21 -13.27 -9.57
N PRO A 55 -0.83 -14.23 -8.84
CA PRO A 55 -2.29 -14.32 -8.76
C PRO A 55 -2.86 -13.14 -7.98
N VAL A 56 -3.72 -12.37 -8.64
CA VAL A 56 -4.49 -11.27 -8.05
C VAL A 56 -5.91 -11.31 -8.62
N ASP A 57 -6.88 -10.83 -7.86
CA ASP A 57 -8.29 -10.84 -8.29
C ASP A 57 -8.55 -9.75 -9.33
N LEU A 58 -7.89 -8.58 -9.19
CA LEU A 58 -8.02 -7.47 -10.12
C LEU A 58 -6.69 -6.70 -10.30
N GLN A 59 -6.27 -6.53 -11.55
CA GLN A 59 -5.17 -5.65 -11.94
C GLN A 59 -5.70 -4.33 -12.52
N ASN A 60 -5.65 -3.24 -11.73
CA ASN A 60 -5.93 -1.90 -12.21
C ASN A 60 -4.66 -1.31 -12.86
N VAL A 61 -4.60 -1.36 -14.19
CA VAL A 61 -3.49 -0.77 -14.95
C VAL A 61 -3.81 0.70 -15.24
N THR A 62 -3.00 1.63 -14.73
CA THR A 62 -3.24 3.08 -14.79
C THR A 62 -1.92 3.85 -14.87
N GLU A 63 -1.93 5.02 -15.48
CA GLU A 63 -0.79 5.94 -15.48
C GLU A 63 -0.51 6.51 -14.08
N TYR A 64 -1.53 6.61 -13.22
CA TYR A 64 -1.45 7.22 -11.89
C TYR A 64 -1.88 6.25 -10.78
N PRO A 65 -1.06 5.24 -10.43
CA PRO A 65 -1.44 4.22 -9.43
C PRO A 65 -1.82 4.77 -8.06
N LEU A 66 -1.10 5.78 -7.57
CA LEU A 66 -1.38 6.40 -6.28
C LEU A 66 -2.73 7.13 -6.29
N GLU A 67 -3.04 7.84 -7.36
CA GLU A 67 -4.30 8.56 -7.51
C GLU A 67 -5.48 7.58 -7.56
N GLU A 68 -5.40 6.54 -8.38
CA GLU A 68 -6.45 5.53 -8.48
C GLU A 68 -6.64 4.76 -7.17
N PHE A 69 -5.55 4.42 -6.48
CA PHE A 69 -5.63 3.79 -5.16
C PHE A 69 -6.34 4.68 -4.14
N VAL A 70 -6.01 5.98 -4.08
CA VAL A 70 -6.63 6.92 -3.14
C VAL A 70 -8.10 7.15 -3.48
N SER A 71 -8.46 7.25 -4.77
CA SER A 71 -9.87 7.29 -5.19
C SER A 71 -10.61 6.05 -4.73
N TRP A 72 -10.06 4.88 -5.08
CA TRP A 72 -10.67 3.59 -4.79
C TRP A 72 -10.89 3.39 -3.29
N ILE A 73 -9.90 3.64 -2.43
CA ILE A 73 -10.06 3.39 -0.99
C ILE A 73 -11.08 4.35 -0.35
N ILE A 74 -11.19 5.59 -0.84
CA ILE A 74 -12.18 6.54 -0.37
C ILE A 74 -13.59 6.11 -0.79
N ASP A 75 -13.76 5.74 -2.05
CA ASP A 75 -15.06 5.42 -2.65
C ASP A 75 -15.58 4.04 -2.23
N SER A 76 -14.68 3.07 -2.03
CA SER A 76 -15.03 1.69 -1.65
C SER A 76 -15.33 1.51 -0.15
N SER A 77 -14.99 2.49 0.69
CA SER A 77 -15.17 2.41 2.14
C SER A 77 -16.62 2.64 2.60
N VAL A 78 -17.40 1.56 2.58
CA VAL A 78 -18.80 1.52 3.09
C VAL A 78 -18.93 1.56 4.61
N THR A 79 -17.84 1.29 5.33
CA THR A 79 -17.74 1.30 6.80
C THR A 79 -16.39 1.91 7.20
N ASP A 80 -16.20 2.17 8.49
CA ASP A 80 -14.88 2.48 9.04
C ASP A 80 -13.85 1.45 8.59
N THR A 81 -12.86 1.91 7.83
CA THR A 81 -11.87 1.08 7.14
C THR A 81 -10.48 1.42 7.67
N VAL A 82 -9.70 0.40 8.01
CA VAL A 82 -8.32 0.58 8.48
C VAL A 82 -7.37 0.04 7.42
N ALA A 83 -6.57 0.92 6.83
CA ALA A 83 -5.50 0.59 5.90
C ALA A 83 -4.18 0.43 6.68
N PHE A 84 -3.70 -0.80 6.75
CA PHE A 84 -2.43 -1.10 7.40
C PHE A 84 -1.29 -1.06 6.38
N SER A 85 -0.17 -0.47 6.78
CA SER A 85 1.10 -0.54 6.06
C SER A 85 2.21 -0.86 7.05
N HIS A 86 3.13 -1.76 6.70
CA HIS A 86 4.24 -2.10 7.59
C HIS A 86 5.44 -1.17 7.37
N PHE A 87 5.74 -0.34 8.38
CA PHE A 87 6.75 0.72 8.29
C PHE A 87 6.35 1.89 7.37
N GLY A 88 5.09 1.95 6.95
CA GLY A 88 4.60 2.94 5.99
C GLY A 88 4.56 4.36 6.54
N GLY A 89 4.63 4.54 7.86
CA GLY A 89 4.70 5.84 8.52
C GLY A 89 5.89 6.72 8.11
N ARG A 90 6.93 6.13 7.51
CA ARG A 90 8.10 6.82 6.96
C ARG A 90 8.16 6.83 5.43
N PHE A 91 7.32 6.01 4.79
CA PHE A 91 7.36 5.78 3.35
C PHE A 91 5.96 5.96 2.76
N ASP A 92 5.13 4.90 2.74
CA ASP A 92 3.85 4.84 2.03
C ASP A 92 2.87 5.93 2.46
N MET A 93 2.72 6.15 3.76
CA MET A 93 1.77 7.12 4.32
C MET A 93 2.11 8.56 3.92
N VAL A 94 3.38 8.88 3.67
CA VAL A 94 3.78 10.23 3.24
C VAL A 94 3.30 10.51 1.81
N LEU A 95 3.33 9.49 0.95
CA LEU A 95 2.85 9.57 -0.43
C LEU A 95 1.33 9.69 -0.46
N VAL A 96 0.62 8.85 0.31
CA VAL A 96 -0.83 8.94 0.47
C VAL A 96 -1.25 10.29 1.05
N PHE A 97 -0.52 10.81 2.04
CA PHE A 97 -0.79 12.14 2.62
C PHE A 97 -0.74 13.25 1.56
N LYS A 98 0.31 13.24 0.71
CA LYS A 98 0.44 14.21 -0.38
C LYS A 98 -0.77 14.14 -1.30
N GLU A 99 -1.19 12.94 -1.70
CA GLU A 99 -2.31 12.73 -2.61
C GLU A 99 -3.64 13.20 -2.00
N LEU A 100 -3.91 12.86 -0.74
CA LEU A 100 -5.07 13.35 -0.01
C LEU A 100 -5.09 14.90 0.06
N PHE A 101 -3.95 15.50 0.35
CA PHE A 101 -3.81 16.96 0.44
C PHE A 101 -4.09 17.64 -0.91
N LEU A 102 -3.58 17.09 -2.01
CA LEU A 102 -3.83 17.61 -3.36
C LEU A 102 -5.31 17.56 -3.76
N ARG A 103 -6.07 16.61 -3.19
CA ARG A 103 -7.53 16.50 -3.36
C ARG A 103 -8.34 17.40 -2.42
N GLY A 104 -7.68 18.24 -1.62
CA GLY A 104 -8.33 19.09 -0.63
C GLY A 104 -8.83 18.34 0.61
N LEU A 105 -8.38 17.10 0.84
CA LEU A 105 -8.70 16.34 2.03
C LEU A 105 -7.65 16.59 3.11
N THR A 106 -8.10 16.99 4.30
CA THR A 106 -7.23 17.26 5.45
C THR A 106 -7.41 16.17 6.50
N PRO A 107 -6.56 15.12 6.52
CA PRO A 107 -6.66 14.07 7.52
C PRO A 107 -6.33 14.58 8.92
N ASP A 108 -6.99 14.01 9.93
CA ASP A 108 -6.52 14.08 11.32
C ASP A 108 -5.29 13.19 11.48
N MET A 109 -4.21 13.71 12.05
CA MET A 109 -2.91 13.03 12.04
C MET A 109 -2.32 12.87 13.43
N ILE A 110 -1.80 11.67 13.71
CA ILE A 110 -0.91 11.41 14.84
C ILE A 110 0.50 11.23 14.28
N LYS A 111 1.41 12.13 14.64
CA LYS A 111 2.81 12.12 14.15
C LYS A 111 3.82 12.51 15.23
N LYS A 112 5.06 12.04 15.09
CA LYS A 112 6.22 12.47 15.90
C LYS A 112 7.40 12.71 14.97
N GLY A 113 7.83 13.97 14.86
CA GLY A 113 8.82 14.38 13.87
C GLY A 113 8.34 14.01 12.45
N ASN A 114 9.19 13.30 11.71
CA ASN A 114 8.90 12.86 10.34
C ASN A 114 8.14 11.54 10.25
N LYS A 115 7.81 10.91 11.38
CA LYS A 115 7.07 9.64 11.40
C LYS A 115 5.58 9.89 11.58
N LEU A 116 4.78 9.37 10.65
CA LEU A 116 3.32 9.30 10.75
C LEU A 116 2.93 7.98 11.45
N TYR A 117 2.11 8.06 12.49
CA TYR A 117 1.57 6.88 13.20
C TYR A 117 0.19 6.52 12.69
N GLU A 118 -0.63 7.55 12.48
CA GLU A 118 -2.02 7.41 12.04
C GLU A 118 -2.42 8.62 11.20
N MET A 119 -3.22 8.39 10.15
CA MET A 119 -3.96 9.42 9.43
C MET A 119 -5.41 8.99 9.30
N LYS A 120 -6.36 9.86 9.65
CA LYS A 120 -7.80 9.59 9.55
C LYS A 120 -8.44 10.58 8.61
N VAL A 121 -9.09 10.07 7.56
CA VAL A 121 -9.87 10.87 6.61
C VAL A 121 -11.33 10.50 6.78
N LYS A 122 -12.19 11.51 6.92
CA LYS A 122 -13.64 11.30 6.92
C LYS A 122 -14.11 11.10 5.49
N VAL A 123 -14.81 10.00 5.23
CA VAL A 123 -15.38 9.66 3.92
C VAL A 123 -16.90 9.52 4.00
N GLY A 124 -17.60 10.08 3.02
CA GLY A 124 -19.06 10.15 3.02
C GLY A 124 -19.63 10.89 4.25
N LYS A 125 -20.81 10.46 4.72
CA LYS A 125 -21.52 11.14 5.82
C LYS A 125 -20.97 10.81 7.21
N LYS A 126 -20.47 9.58 7.43
CA LYS A 126 -20.16 9.06 8.78
C LYS A 126 -18.94 8.14 8.89
N ASN A 127 -18.33 7.72 7.79
CA ASN A 127 -17.30 6.69 7.82
C ASN A 127 -15.90 7.32 7.86
N TRP A 128 -14.94 6.55 8.35
CA TRP A 128 -13.53 6.93 8.36
C TRP A 128 -12.67 5.95 7.58
N VAL A 129 -11.72 6.49 6.81
CA VAL A 129 -10.57 5.74 6.33
C VAL A 129 -9.38 6.08 7.21
N ILE A 130 -8.80 5.05 7.83
CA ILE A 130 -7.77 5.18 8.86
C ILE A 130 -6.50 4.48 8.36
N PHE A 131 -5.50 5.24 7.98
CA PHE A 131 -4.18 4.71 7.63
C PHE A 131 -3.35 4.54 8.91
N ARG A 132 -2.79 3.35 9.13
CA ARG A 132 -1.99 3.01 10.32
C ARG A 132 -0.70 2.29 9.96
N ASP A 133 0.38 2.68 10.63
CA ASP A 133 1.66 1.99 10.57
C ASP A 133 1.69 0.83 11.57
N THR A 134 1.71 -0.41 11.05
CA THR A 134 1.72 -1.64 11.87
C THR A 134 3.04 -1.84 12.61
N PHE A 135 4.13 -1.17 12.22
CA PHE A 135 5.40 -1.26 12.94
C PHE A 135 5.27 -0.74 14.39
N ASN A 136 4.27 0.11 14.67
CA ASN A 136 4.01 0.57 16.04
C ASN A 136 3.35 -0.51 16.92
N LEU A 137 2.70 -1.49 16.30
CA LEU A 137 2.10 -2.64 16.98
C LEU A 137 3.09 -3.81 17.05
N MET A 138 3.87 -4.00 15.99
CA MET A 138 4.83 -5.08 15.81
C MET A 138 6.19 -4.49 15.40
N PRO A 139 7.02 -4.03 16.36
CA PRO A 139 8.26 -3.29 16.08
C PRO A 139 9.40 -4.23 15.66
N MET A 140 9.21 -4.97 14.58
CA MET A 140 10.21 -5.86 13.99
C MET A 140 10.16 -5.78 12.47
N SER A 141 11.14 -6.38 11.79
CA SER A 141 11.13 -6.43 10.33
C SER A 141 10.02 -7.36 9.80
N LEU A 142 9.53 -7.09 8.60
CA LEU A 142 8.54 -7.96 7.94
C LEU A 142 9.01 -9.42 7.86
N ALA A 143 10.30 -9.66 7.59
CA ALA A 143 10.87 -11.01 7.53
C ALA A 143 10.90 -11.70 8.91
N SER A 144 11.01 -10.93 10.00
CA SER A 144 11.00 -11.45 11.36
C SER A 144 9.60 -11.86 11.84
N LEU A 145 8.52 -11.40 11.19
CA LEU A 145 7.15 -11.77 11.56
C LEU A 145 6.88 -13.26 11.32
N VAL A 146 7.42 -13.83 10.24
CA VAL A 146 7.20 -15.24 9.87
C VAL A 146 7.63 -16.19 10.99
N PRO A 147 8.90 -16.16 11.48
CA PRO A 147 9.30 -17.00 12.59
C PRO A 147 8.66 -16.58 13.93
N ALA A 148 8.43 -15.28 14.17
CA ALA A 148 7.88 -14.81 15.45
C ALA A 148 6.44 -15.28 15.70
N PHE A 149 5.63 -15.41 14.63
CA PHE A 149 4.23 -15.84 14.71
C PHE A 149 4.00 -17.25 14.17
N ALA A 150 5.07 -18.00 13.86
CA ALA A 150 5.00 -19.32 13.25
C ALA A 150 4.07 -19.37 12.02
N LEU A 151 4.17 -18.36 11.15
CA LEU A 151 3.31 -18.24 9.97
C LEU A 151 3.71 -19.26 8.91
N SER A 152 2.73 -19.97 8.36
CA SER A 152 2.92 -20.85 7.20
C SER A 152 2.80 -20.02 5.92
N VAL A 153 3.86 -19.26 5.62
CA VAL A 153 3.97 -18.44 4.40
C VAL A 153 5.34 -18.62 3.76
N GLU A 154 5.42 -18.35 2.46
CA GLU A 154 6.70 -18.36 1.75
C GLU A 154 7.63 -17.26 2.28
N ASP A 155 8.94 -17.54 2.28
CA ASP A 155 9.94 -16.56 2.66
C ASP A 155 9.91 -15.35 1.73
N LYS A 156 10.16 -14.18 2.31
CA LYS A 156 10.22 -12.93 1.56
C LYS A 156 11.27 -13.03 0.44
N PRO A 157 10.89 -12.85 -0.84
CA PRO A 157 11.85 -12.88 -1.94
C PRO A 157 12.82 -11.70 -1.84
N PHE A 158 14.02 -11.88 -2.39
CA PHE A 158 15.01 -10.81 -2.46
C PHE A 158 14.52 -9.71 -3.42
N PHE A 159 14.43 -8.48 -2.92
CA PHE A 159 14.07 -7.31 -3.72
C PHE A 159 15.30 -6.38 -3.83
N PRO A 160 16.04 -6.43 -4.94
CA PRO A 160 17.23 -5.61 -5.08
C PRO A 160 16.89 -4.11 -5.07
N HIS A 161 17.60 -3.37 -4.22
CA HIS A 161 17.34 -1.96 -4.00
C HIS A 161 17.49 -1.16 -5.31
N MET A 162 16.57 -0.22 -5.55
CA MET A 162 16.51 0.63 -6.77
C MET A 162 16.29 -0.10 -8.10
N VAL A 163 15.91 -1.39 -8.10
CA VAL A 163 15.66 -2.14 -9.34
C VAL A 163 14.28 -1.89 -9.93
N ASN A 164 13.31 -1.43 -9.13
CA ASN A 164 11.97 -1.08 -9.61
C ASN A 164 11.97 0.18 -10.47
N ARG A 165 12.38 0.05 -11.74
CA ARG A 165 12.44 1.11 -12.74
C ARG A 165 11.90 0.63 -14.08
N PRO A 166 11.31 1.50 -14.92
CA PRO A 166 10.78 1.10 -16.22
C PRO A 166 11.75 0.32 -17.09
N GLU A 167 13.04 0.65 -17.04
CA GLU A 167 14.07 -0.01 -17.85
C GLU A 167 14.31 -1.47 -17.46
N ASN A 168 13.84 -1.86 -16.27
CA ASN A 168 14.06 -3.15 -15.64
C ASN A 168 12.83 -4.08 -15.73
N TYR A 169 11.69 -3.59 -16.20
CA TYR A 169 10.47 -4.37 -16.30
C TYR A 169 10.59 -5.46 -17.38
N GLY A 170 10.07 -6.66 -17.08
CA GLY A 170 10.13 -7.81 -17.99
C GLY A 170 11.54 -8.41 -18.18
N LYS A 171 12.54 -7.91 -17.42
CA LYS A 171 13.91 -8.44 -17.45
C LYS A 171 14.17 -9.30 -16.23
N GLU A 172 14.88 -10.40 -16.41
CA GLU A 172 15.45 -11.16 -15.31
C GLU A 172 16.69 -10.43 -14.78
N ILE A 173 16.57 -9.86 -13.58
CA ILE A 173 17.66 -9.10 -12.95
C ILE A 173 18.28 -9.99 -11.87
N SER A 174 19.23 -10.83 -12.32
CA SER A 174 20.04 -11.78 -11.54
C SER A 174 19.32 -13.03 -10.98
N ARG A 175 20.12 -14.07 -10.69
CA ARG A 175 19.82 -15.52 -10.56
C ARG A 175 18.85 -15.99 -9.47
N SER A 176 18.04 -15.12 -8.88
CA SER A 176 16.98 -15.52 -7.95
C SER A 176 15.66 -14.98 -8.50
N ARG A 177 14.76 -15.89 -8.92
CA ARG A 177 13.42 -15.61 -9.48
C ARG A 177 12.82 -14.34 -8.87
N MET A 178 12.80 -13.26 -9.65
CA MET A 178 12.29 -11.98 -9.21
C MET A 178 10.79 -11.93 -9.50
N THR A 179 9.97 -12.44 -8.59
CA THR A 179 8.53 -12.18 -8.60
C THR A 179 8.30 -10.85 -7.89
N ILE A 180 8.00 -9.80 -8.66
CA ILE A 180 7.74 -8.46 -8.11
C ILE A 180 6.41 -8.51 -7.35
N TRP A 181 6.50 -8.38 -6.02
CA TRP A 181 5.38 -8.08 -5.14
C TRP A 181 5.78 -6.90 -4.26
N LEU A 182 5.18 -5.73 -4.46
CA LEU A 182 5.15 -4.69 -3.44
C LEU A 182 3.91 -4.96 -2.59
N MET A 183 4.09 -5.58 -1.42
CA MET A 183 3.08 -5.55 -0.35
C MET A 183 3.21 -4.20 0.36
N VAL A 184 2.12 -3.43 0.37
CA VAL A 184 1.87 -2.44 1.42
C VAL A 184 1.25 -3.17 2.61
#